data_AF-A0A0G4F306-F1
#
_entry.id   AF-A0A0G4F306-F1
#
_cell.length_a   1.000
_cell.length_b   1.000
_cell.length_c   1.000
_cell.angle_alpha   90.00
_cell.angle_beta   90.00
_cell.angle_gamma   90.00
#
_symmetry.space_group_name_H-M   'P 1'
#
loop_
_entity.id
_entity.type
_entity.pdbx_description
1 polymer ?
#
loop_
_entity_poly.entity_id
_entity_poly.type
_entity_poly.pdbx_seq_one_letter_code
_entity_poly.pdbx_strand_id
1 'polypeptide(L)'
;MRDVLASMREALLKRGCRKSLRELPIAVKGKITAEHKGVLRELARLSEAVLQPQALDKPQFKIECEGEMELELIEWMADESSRVQKLVREFADLADVVVYENELTDLNAAADSTYFPSATIFRCPPRQLSAEVVDGLARTVANSMPQCRTIQFVDTGTHLNAANNAVVYLSALKRHMATGEGQGGGEGAVVEWASHDLPAIDDVHLDVYGSLPAGATEEVFNGSLMASLGGVISRAGVRKASASLWNQRVREGVRRLFNTQLAALNLLGAPNTITMRYDAITVARRT
;
A
#
# COMPACT_ATOMS: atom_id res chain seq x y z
N MET A 1 -23.51 -5.61 -9.50
CA MET A 1 -22.49 -6.05 -10.49
C MET A 1 -22.46 -7.56 -10.65
N ARG A 2 -22.42 -8.34 -9.55
CA ARG A 2 -22.49 -9.80 -9.60
C ARG A 2 -23.61 -10.37 -10.49
N ASP A 3 -24.84 -9.88 -10.30
CA ASP A 3 -26.01 -10.35 -11.07
C ASP A 3 -25.93 -10.00 -12.56
N VAL A 4 -25.23 -8.92 -12.89
CA VAL A 4 -24.97 -8.51 -14.28
C VAL A 4 -24.04 -9.52 -14.95
N LEU A 5 -22.97 -9.97 -14.26
CA LEU A 5 -22.06 -10.98 -14.79
C LEU A 5 -22.75 -12.35 -14.96
N ALA A 6 -23.60 -12.72 -14.01
CA ALA A 6 -24.40 -13.95 -14.11
C ALA A 6 -25.36 -13.89 -15.32
N SER A 7 -26.08 -12.78 -15.48
CA SER A 7 -26.98 -12.54 -16.61
C SER A 7 -26.23 -12.51 -17.95
N MET A 8 -25.06 -11.87 -18.00
CA MET A 8 -24.19 -11.83 -19.18
C MET A 8 -23.71 -13.23 -19.57
N ARG A 9 -23.30 -14.06 -18.59
CA ARG A 9 -22.93 -15.45 -18.82
C ARG A 9 -24.07 -16.24 -19.44
N GLU A 10 -25.28 -16.15 -18.88
CA GLU A 10 -26.46 -16.84 -19.42
C GLU A 10 -26.81 -16.37 -20.83
N ALA A 11 -26.77 -15.06 -21.08
CA ALA A 11 -27.05 -14.49 -22.39
C ALA A 11 -26.04 -14.96 -23.45
N LEU A 12 -24.74 -14.97 -23.13
CA LEU A 12 -23.69 -15.46 -24.04
C LEU A 12 -23.83 -16.96 -24.30
N LEU A 13 -24.14 -17.76 -23.28
CA LEU A 13 -24.38 -19.20 -23.44
C LEU A 13 -25.61 -19.48 -24.32
N LYS A 14 -26.72 -18.76 -24.13
CA LYS A 14 -27.92 -18.87 -24.98
C LYS A 14 -27.66 -18.49 -26.44
N ARG A 15 -26.70 -17.59 -26.68
CA ARG A 15 -26.24 -17.20 -28.03
C ARG A 15 -25.22 -18.17 -28.64
N GLY A 16 -24.91 -19.29 -27.97
CA GLY A 16 -23.98 -20.29 -28.46
C GLY A 16 -22.51 -19.93 -28.25
N CYS A 17 -22.18 -18.92 -27.44
CA CYS A 17 -20.81 -18.48 -27.22
C CYS A 17 -19.97 -19.40 -26.31
N ARG A 18 -20.42 -20.64 -26.05
CA ARG A 18 -19.73 -21.59 -25.16
C ARG A 18 -18.32 -21.87 -25.70
N LYS A 19 -17.30 -21.55 -24.90
CA LYS A 19 -15.87 -21.77 -25.24
C LYS A 19 -15.46 -21.20 -26.61
N SER A 20 -16.07 -20.10 -27.04
CA SER A 20 -15.90 -19.56 -28.39
C SER A 20 -15.10 -18.26 -28.43
N LEU A 21 -15.10 -17.49 -27.33
CA LEU A 21 -14.47 -16.18 -27.27
C LEU A 21 -12.95 -16.31 -27.14
N ARG A 22 -12.21 -15.51 -27.92
CA ARG A 22 -10.74 -15.50 -27.92
C ARG A 22 -10.15 -14.56 -26.87
N GLU A 23 -10.96 -13.65 -26.36
CA GLU A 23 -10.61 -12.64 -25.38
C GLU A 23 -11.87 -12.18 -24.66
N LEU A 24 -11.68 -11.68 -23.44
CA LEU A 24 -12.70 -11.03 -22.64
C LEU A 24 -11.96 -9.95 -21.82
N PRO A 25 -11.65 -8.80 -22.44
CA PRO A 25 -10.95 -7.74 -21.74
C PRO A 25 -11.87 -7.15 -20.66
N ILE A 26 -11.32 -6.97 -19.47
CA ILE A 26 -11.99 -6.45 -18.30
C ILE A 26 -11.30 -5.14 -17.96
N ALA A 27 -11.97 -4.05 -18.33
CA ALA A 27 -11.59 -2.73 -17.86
C ALA A 27 -11.93 -2.63 -16.37
N VAL A 28 -10.92 -2.43 -15.53
CA VAL A 28 -11.13 -2.13 -14.11
C VAL A 28 -10.80 -0.67 -13.89
N LYS A 29 -11.75 0.03 -13.29
CA LYS A 29 -11.61 1.43 -12.91
C LYS A 29 -11.63 1.54 -11.39
N GLY A 30 -10.51 1.99 -10.83
CA GLY A 30 -10.35 2.30 -9.42
C GLY A 30 -9.89 1.10 -8.58
N LYS A 31 -10.57 0.92 -7.45
CA LYS A 31 -10.15 0.03 -6.37
C LYS A 31 -10.89 -1.32 -6.42
N ILE A 32 -10.14 -2.41 -6.30
CA ILE A 32 -10.69 -3.74 -6.06
C ILE A 32 -10.50 -4.11 -4.58
N THR A 33 -11.60 -4.50 -3.93
CA THR A 33 -11.71 -4.69 -2.48
C THR A 33 -12.27 -6.05 -2.13
N ALA A 34 -12.29 -6.41 -0.85
CA ALA A 34 -12.94 -7.61 -0.33
C ALA A 34 -14.44 -7.69 -0.70
N GLU A 35 -15.12 -6.56 -0.90
CA GLU A 35 -16.52 -6.53 -1.37
C GLU A 35 -16.68 -7.10 -2.79
N HIS A 36 -15.60 -7.10 -3.58
CA HIS A 36 -15.58 -7.58 -4.96
C HIS A 36 -15.34 -9.10 -5.07
N LYS A 37 -15.14 -9.83 -3.96
CA LYS A 37 -14.95 -11.30 -3.97
C LYS A 37 -16.04 -12.05 -4.76
N GLY A 38 -17.30 -11.66 -4.57
CA GLY A 38 -18.43 -12.25 -5.29
C GLY A 38 -18.41 -11.95 -6.80
N VAL A 39 -17.92 -10.77 -7.19
CA VAL A 39 -17.76 -10.38 -8.60
C VAL A 39 -16.64 -11.19 -9.24
N LEU A 40 -15.50 -11.34 -8.58
CA LEU A 40 -14.36 -12.14 -9.05
C LEU A 40 -14.73 -13.62 -9.27
N ARG A 41 -15.51 -14.22 -8.37
CA ARG A 41 -16.02 -15.60 -8.55
C ARG A 41 -16.93 -15.73 -9.77
N GLU A 42 -17.86 -14.80 -9.97
CA GLU A 42 -18.74 -14.85 -11.15
C GLU A 42 -17.99 -14.55 -12.45
N LEU A 43 -16.99 -13.68 -12.39
CA LEU A 43 -16.11 -13.39 -13.52
C LEU A 43 -15.28 -14.61 -13.93
N ALA A 44 -14.75 -15.36 -12.95
CA ALA A 44 -14.09 -16.63 -13.20
C ALA A 44 -15.01 -17.62 -13.92
N ARG A 45 -16.25 -17.79 -13.42
CA ARG A 45 -17.27 -18.66 -14.03
C ARG A 45 -17.68 -18.22 -15.43
N LEU A 46 -17.83 -16.91 -15.64
CA LEU A 46 -18.12 -16.34 -16.96
C LEU A 46 -16.99 -16.67 -17.93
N SER A 47 -15.75 -16.35 -17.54
CA SER A 47 -14.55 -16.59 -18.32
C SER A 47 -14.42 -18.06 -18.72
N GLU A 48 -14.57 -18.97 -17.76
CA GLU A 48 -14.58 -20.40 -18.03
C GLU A 48 -15.71 -20.82 -18.96
N ALA A 49 -16.90 -20.24 -18.86
CA ALA A 49 -18.01 -20.64 -19.71
C ALA A 49 -17.81 -20.21 -21.18
N VAL A 50 -17.25 -19.03 -21.41
CA VAL A 50 -17.28 -18.38 -22.74
C VAL A 50 -15.95 -18.35 -23.47
N LEU A 51 -14.82 -18.32 -22.76
CA LEU A 51 -13.49 -18.26 -23.37
C LEU A 51 -13.06 -19.62 -23.89
N GLN A 52 -12.36 -19.59 -25.03
CA GLN A 52 -11.60 -20.74 -25.52
C GLN A 52 -10.56 -21.16 -24.46
N PRO A 53 -10.23 -22.46 -24.33
CA PRO A 53 -9.24 -22.92 -23.36
C PRO A 53 -7.92 -22.15 -23.44
N GLN A 54 -7.37 -21.95 -24.64
CA GLN A 54 -6.15 -21.17 -24.87
C GLN A 54 -6.26 -19.67 -24.54
N ALA A 55 -7.47 -19.13 -24.48
CA ALA A 55 -7.70 -17.73 -24.12
C ALA A 55 -7.75 -17.53 -22.61
N LEU A 56 -7.99 -18.59 -21.83
CA LEU A 56 -7.90 -18.54 -20.36
C LEU A 56 -6.47 -18.24 -19.90
N ASP A 57 -5.47 -18.45 -20.77
CA ASP A 57 -4.07 -18.19 -20.45
C ASP A 57 -3.61 -16.76 -20.65
N LYS A 58 -4.41 -15.95 -21.33
CA LYS A 58 -4.08 -14.56 -21.61
C LYS A 58 -4.52 -13.64 -20.46
N PRO A 59 -3.79 -12.55 -20.18
CA PRO A 59 -4.23 -11.51 -19.28
C PRO A 59 -5.61 -10.98 -19.69
N GLN A 60 -6.52 -10.87 -18.74
CA GLN A 60 -7.87 -10.35 -18.99
C GLN A 60 -8.04 -8.93 -18.51
N PHE A 61 -7.28 -8.52 -17.50
CA PHE A 61 -7.41 -7.19 -16.93
C PHE A 61 -6.66 -6.13 -17.72
N LYS A 62 -7.31 -4.97 -17.84
CA LYS A 62 -6.69 -3.73 -18.27
C LYS A 62 -7.09 -2.66 -17.25
N ILE A 63 -6.11 -2.08 -16.57
CA ILE A 63 -6.38 -0.98 -15.65
C ILE A 63 -6.41 0.33 -16.46
N GLU A 64 -7.50 1.09 -16.32
CA GLU A 64 -7.68 2.37 -17.03
C GLU A 64 -7.14 3.58 -16.23
N CYS A 65 -6.91 3.43 -14.93
CA CYS A 65 -6.42 4.46 -14.01
C CYS A 65 -5.42 3.86 -13.00
N GLU A 66 -5.07 4.57 -11.93
CA GLU A 66 -4.28 3.98 -10.84
C GLU A 66 -5.04 2.77 -10.26
N GLY A 67 -4.42 1.60 -10.33
CA GLY A 67 -5.01 0.34 -9.87
C GLY A 67 -4.81 0.18 -8.38
N GLU A 68 -5.88 0.19 -7.59
CA GLU A 68 -5.78 -0.09 -6.16
C GLU A 68 -6.27 -1.49 -5.83
N MET A 69 -5.53 -2.25 -5.03
CA MET A 69 -5.89 -3.59 -4.57
C MET A 69 -5.85 -3.72 -3.06
N GLU A 70 -6.88 -4.31 -2.47
CA GLU A 70 -6.82 -4.72 -1.07
C GLU A 70 -5.99 -5.99 -0.87
N LEU A 71 -5.10 -5.93 0.12
CA LEU A 71 -4.20 -7.02 0.48
C LEU A 71 -4.95 -8.29 0.92
N GLU A 72 -6.14 -8.14 1.52
CA GLU A 72 -7.01 -9.24 1.94
C GLU A 72 -7.40 -10.19 0.79
N LEU A 73 -7.38 -9.71 -0.45
CA LEU A 73 -7.69 -10.55 -1.61
C LEU A 73 -6.61 -11.61 -1.88
N ILE A 74 -5.35 -11.35 -1.51
CA ILE A 74 -4.26 -12.33 -1.65
C ILE A 74 -4.45 -13.50 -0.70
N GLU A 75 -4.82 -13.20 0.53
CA GLU A 75 -5.18 -14.21 1.51
C GLU A 75 -6.41 -14.99 1.07
N TRP A 76 -7.50 -14.27 0.76
CA TRP A 76 -8.76 -14.88 0.39
C TRP A 76 -8.65 -15.83 -0.81
N MET A 77 -7.83 -15.49 -1.82
CA MET A 77 -7.73 -16.33 -3.01
C MET A 77 -7.13 -17.72 -2.73
N ALA A 78 -6.41 -17.91 -1.63
CA ALA A 78 -5.79 -19.20 -1.29
C ALA A 78 -6.84 -20.34 -1.21
N ASP A 79 -8.05 -20.01 -0.74
CA ASP A 79 -9.17 -20.95 -0.60
C ASP A 79 -10.10 -21.00 -1.82
N GLU A 80 -9.77 -20.29 -2.90
CA GLU A 80 -10.61 -20.16 -4.08
C GLU A 80 -10.16 -21.06 -5.25
N SER A 81 -10.99 -21.12 -6.29
CA SER A 81 -10.65 -21.87 -7.50
C SER A 81 -9.38 -21.32 -8.17
N SER A 82 -8.64 -22.19 -8.87
CA SER A 82 -7.44 -21.79 -9.63
C SER A 82 -7.71 -20.62 -10.58
N ARG A 83 -8.93 -20.51 -11.10
CA ARG A 83 -9.34 -19.41 -11.96
C ARG A 83 -9.48 -18.10 -11.20
N VAL A 84 -10.06 -18.11 -10.01
CA VAL A 84 -10.14 -16.92 -9.15
C VAL A 84 -8.75 -16.50 -8.71
N GLN A 85 -7.91 -17.44 -8.27
CA GLN A 85 -6.51 -17.17 -7.95
C GLN A 85 -5.76 -16.49 -9.09
N LYS A 86 -5.95 -16.99 -10.31
CA LYS A 86 -5.34 -16.37 -11.49
C LYS A 86 -5.81 -14.94 -11.70
N LEU A 87 -7.12 -14.68 -11.61
CA LEU A 87 -7.66 -13.33 -11.77
C LEU A 87 -7.10 -12.36 -10.70
N VAL A 88 -7.02 -12.82 -9.45
CA VAL A 88 -6.49 -12.02 -8.34
C VAL A 88 -5.01 -11.71 -8.56
N ARG A 89 -4.19 -12.68 -9.00
CA ARG A 89 -2.77 -12.46 -9.35
C ARG A 89 -2.60 -11.51 -10.52
N GLU A 90 -3.38 -11.68 -11.60
CA GLU A 90 -3.35 -10.75 -12.75
C GLU A 90 -3.66 -9.31 -12.33
N PHE A 91 -4.56 -9.11 -11.36
CA PHE A 91 -4.83 -7.77 -10.83
C PHE A 91 -3.71 -7.27 -9.92
N ALA A 92 -3.16 -8.12 -9.05
CA ALA A 92 -2.05 -7.79 -8.17
C ALA A 92 -0.79 -7.36 -8.95
N ASP A 93 -0.49 -8.04 -10.07
CA ASP A 93 0.60 -7.70 -10.98
C ASP A 93 0.49 -6.27 -11.55
N LEU A 94 -0.73 -5.80 -11.72
CA LEU A 94 -1.05 -4.50 -12.32
C LEU A 94 -1.31 -3.40 -11.28
N ALA A 95 -1.47 -3.73 -10.00
CA ALA A 95 -1.82 -2.77 -8.97
C ALA A 95 -0.66 -1.79 -8.70
N ASP A 96 -0.96 -0.50 -8.78
CA ASP A 96 -0.02 0.59 -8.43
C ASP A 96 -0.03 0.86 -6.92
N VAL A 97 -1.19 0.64 -6.29
CA VAL A 97 -1.44 0.91 -4.87
C VAL A 97 -1.98 -0.35 -4.20
N VAL A 98 -1.34 -0.76 -3.11
CA VAL A 98 -1.83 -1.85 -2.27
C VAL A 98 -2.35 -1.29 -0.96
N VAL A 99 -3.58 -1.66 -0.60
CA VAL A 99 -4.28 -1.14 0.57
C VAL A 99 -4.50 -2.26 1.58
N TYR A 100 -4.14 -2.03 2.83
CA TYR A 100 -4.60 -2.84 3.96
C TYR A 100 -5.76 -2.07 4.61
N GLU A 101 -6.98 -2.61 4.69
CA GLU A 101 -8.12 -1.94 5.37
C GLU A 101 -8.76 -2.81 6.44
N ASN A 102 -8.86 -4.11 6.23
CA ASN A 102 -9.51 -5.04 7.14
C ASN A 102 -8.48 -5.86 7.91
N GLU A 103 -8.94 -6.64 8.89
CA GLU A 103 -8.07 -7.60 9.56
C GLU A 103 -7.74 -8.74 8.60
N LEU A 104 -6.44 -9.02 8.44
CA LEU A 104 -5.95 -10.22 7.77
C LEU A 104 -6.04 -11.37 8.77
N THR A 105 -6.48 -12.52 8.28
CA THR A 105 -6.61 -13.74 9.08
C THR A 105 -5.25 -14.47 9.13
N ASP A 106 -4.45 -14.36 8.05
CA ASP A 106 -3.03 -14.70 7.96
C ASP A 106 -2.19 -13.50 7.52
N LEU A 107 -1.40 -12.98 8.46
CA LEU A 107 -0.51 -11.84 8.27
C LEU A 107 0.69 -12.12 7.36
N ASN A 108 0.94 -13.39 7.03
CA ASN A 108 2.03 -13.82 6.16
C ASN A 108 1.55 -14.29 4.79
N ALA A 109 0.24 -14.29 4.51
CA ALA A 109 -0.30 -14.81 3.26
C ALA A 109 0.34 -14.17 2.00
N ALA A 110 0.78 -12.92 2.09
CA ALA A 110 1.44 -12.20 1.02
C ALA A 110 2.97 -12.06 1.19
N ALA A 111 3.54 -12.58 2.28
CA ALA A 111 4.93 -12.35 2.65
C ALA A 111 5.93 -13.24 1.89
N ASP A 112 5.50 -14.40 1.41
CA ASP A 112 6.41 -15.43 0.88
C ASP A 112 6.54 -15.42 -0.66
N SER A 113 5.85 -14.50 -1.33
CA SER A 113 5.88 -14.39 -2.79
C SER A 113 5.80 -12.93 -3.24
N THR A 114 6.23 -12.66 -4.46
CA THR A 114 6.08 -11.35 -5.10
C THR A 114 4.73 -11.28 -5.80
N TYR A 115 3.73 -10.71 -5.11
CA TYR A 115 2.38 -10.54 -5.67
C TYR A 115 2.18 -9.19 -6.34
N PHE A 116 2.98 -8.18 -5.99
CA PHE A 116 2.74 -6.79 -6.37
C PHE A 116 4.00 -6.15 -6.99
N PRO A 117 4.49 -6.69 -8.11
CA PRO A 117 5.72 -6.21 -8.75
C PRO A 117 5.66 -4.74 -9.19
N SER A 118 4.48 -4.23 -9.54
CA SER A 118 4.27 -2.86 -10.03
C SER A 118 3.92 -1.87 -8.93
N ALA A 119 3.59 -2.34 -7.72
CA ALA A 119 3.09 -1.48 -6.66
C ALA A 119 4.16 -0.49 -6.19
N THR A 120 3.84 0.80 -6.26
CA THR A 120 4.71 1.89 -5.81
C THR A 120 4.26 2.51 -4.50
N ILE A 121 3.00 2.25 -4.11
CA ILE A 121 2.37 2.80 -2.93
C ILE A 121 1.78 1.67 -2.07
N PHE A 122 2.14 1.63 -0.79
CA PHE A 122 1.43 0.85 0.22
C PHE A 122 0.62 1.78 1.12
N ARG A 123 -0.67 1.49 1.31
CA ARG A 123 -1.59 2.29 2.13
C ARG A 123 -2.12 1.46 3.28
N CYS A 124 -2.08 2.03 4.47
CA CYS A 124 -2.52 1.41 5.71
C CYS A 124 -3.35 2.39 6.54
N PRO A 125 -4.42 1.98 7.24
CA PRO A 125 -5.15 2.83 8.16
C PRO A 125 -4.24 3.22 9.33
N PRO A 126 -4.43 4.41 9.90
CA PRO A 126 -3.66 4.91 11.04
C PRO A 126 -4.17 4.38 12.38
N ARG A 127 -5.05 3.38 12.39
CA ARG A 127 -5.51 2.74 13.63
C ARG A 127 -4.34 2.05 14.33
N GLN A 128 -4.42 1.92 15.64
CA GLN A 128 -3.42 1.18 16.40
C GLN A 128 -3.44 -0.29 15.96
N LEU A 129 -2.35 -0.72 15.34
CA LEU A 129 -2.14 -2.10 14.91
C LEU A 129 -1.37 -2.84 15.99
N SER A 130 -1.64 -4.14 16.14
CA SER A 130 -0.82 -4.99 17.01
C SER A 130 0.59 -5.11 16.44
N ALA A 131 1.57 -5.41 17.30
CA ALA A 131 2.96 -5.60 16.86
C ALA A 131 3.09 -6.72 15.81
N GLU A 132 2.27 -7.77 15.92
CA GLU A 132 2.21 -8.88 14.96
C GLU A 132 1.71 -8.40 13.60
N VAL A 133 0.62 -7.63 13.56
CA VAL A 133 0.07 -7.08 12.32
C VAL A 133 1.10 -6.18 11.64
N VAL A 134 1.75 -5.31 12.41
CA VAL A 134 2.79 -4.42 11.89
C VAL A 134 3.96 -5.21 11.32
N ASP A 135 4.42 -6.27 11.99
CA ASP A 135 5.51 -7.12 11.50
C ASP A 135 5.15 -7.83 10.19
N GLY A 136 3.94 -8.40 10.10
CA GLY A 136 3.47 -9.09 8.89
C GLY A 136 3.30 -8.15 7.68
N LEU A 137 2.71 -6.97 7.89
CA LEU A 137 2.57 -5.97 6.83
C LEU A 137 3.93 -5.42 6.37
N ALA A 138 4.85 -5.20 7.29
CA ALA A 138 6.22 -4.80 6.98
C ALA A 138 6.94 -5.86 6.14
N ARG A 139 6.79 -7.14 6.49
CA ARG A 139 7.35 -8.26 5.75
C ARG A 139 6.74 -8.38 4.35
N THR A 140 5.43 -8.22 4.24
CA THR A 140 4.72 -8.21 2.96
C THR A 140 5.24 -7.10 2.05
N VAL A 141 5.38 -5.86 2.54
CA VAL A 141 5.92 -4.78 1.70
C VAL A 141 7.37 -5.06 1.29
N ALA A 142 8.21 -5.53 2.21
CA ALA A 142 9.61 -5.85 1.92
C ALA A 142 9.76 -6.93 0.83
N ASN A 143 8.96 -8.00 0.88
CA ASN A 143 9.13 -9.16 0.02
C ASN A 143 8.27 -9.11 -1.25
N SER A 144 7.12 -8.46 -1.16
CA SER A 144 6.05 -8.56 -2.16
C SER A 144 5.92 -7.33 -3.06
N MET A 145 6.52 -6.20 -2.66
CA MET A 145 6.42 -4.90 -3.35
C MET A 145 7.80 -4.26 -3.62
N PRO A 146 8.60 -4.81 -4.56
CA PRO A 146 9.97 -4.36 -4.79
C PRO A 146 10.10 -2.91 -5.28
N GLN A 147 9.02 -2.34 -5.83
CA GLN A 147 8.97 -0.95 -6.33
C GLN A 147 8.31 0.02 -5.33
N CYS A 148 7.94 -0.44 -4.12
CA CYS A 148 7.26 0.39 -3.14
C CYS A 148 8.18 1.50 -2.64
N ARG A 149 7.87 2.73 -3.05
CA ARG A 149 8.60 3.95 -2.69
C ARG A 149 7.82 4.88 -1.77
N THR A 150 6.51 4.61 -1.61
CA THR A 150 5.60 5.43 -0.82
C THR A 150 4.78 4.60 0.14
N ILE A 151 4.81 4.97 1.43
CA ILE A 151 3.97 4.38 2.46
C ILE A 151 3.03 5.47 2.94
N GLN A 152 1.73 5.23 2.83
CA GLN A 152 0.67 6.14 3.21
C GLN A 152 -0.08 5.62 4.43
N PHE A 153 -0.15 6.43 5.48
CA PHE A 153 -1.05 6.19 6.61
C PHE A 153 -2.27 7.11 6.43
N VAL A 154 -3.34 6.61 5.81
CA VAL A 154 -4.50 7.43 5.42
C VAL A 154 -5.65 7.19 6.40
N ASP A 155 -6.04 8.24 7.11
CA ASP A 155 -7.23 8.22 7.95
C ASP A 155 -8.48 8.68 7.20
N THR A 156 -9.61 8.02 7.44
CA THR A 156 -10.93 8.62 7.21
C THR A 156 -11.58 9.09 8.52
N GLY A 157 -10.94 8.85 9.66
CA GLY A 157 -11.36 9.18 11.03
C GLY A 157 -10.41 10.15 11.76
N THR A 158 -10.50 10.15 13.10
CA THR A 158 -9.72 11.04 14.00
C THR A 158 -8.72 10.21 14.83
N HIS A 159 -7.86 9.42 14.20
CA HIS A 159 -6.90 8.56 14.89
C HIS A 159 -5.57 9.27 15.15
N LEU A 160 -5.38 9.59 16.43
CA LEU A 160 -4.25 10.35 16.98
C LEU A 160 -2.90 9.62 16.93
N ASN A 161 -2.90 8.34 16.53
CA ASN A 161 -1.74 7.46 16.58
C ASN A 161 -1.08 7.22 15.22
N ALA A 162 -1.54 7.87 14.14
CA ALA A 162 -0.99 7.72 12.79
C ALA A 162 0.54 7.80 12.76
N ALA A 163 1.11 8.85 13.37
CA ALA A 163 2.55 9.06 13.40
C ALA A 163 3.31 7.99 14.21
N ASN A 164 2.75 7.55 15.34
CA ASN A 164 3.36 6.50 16.16
C ASN A 164 3.34 5.16 15.42
N ASN A 165 2.21 4.82 14.80
CA ASN A 165 2.05 3.60 14.00
C ASN A 165 3.01 3.59 12.82
N ALA A 166 3.20 4.74 12.16
CA ALA A 166 4.19 4.89 11.10
C ALA A 166 5.61 4.61 11.58
N VAL A 167 6.02 5.14 12.73
CA VAL A 167 7.35 4.89 13.30
C VAL A 167 7.55 3.40 13.64
N VAL A 168 6.55 2.76 14.25
CA VAL A 168 6.60 1.32 14.58
C VAL A 168 6.68 0.49 13.29
N TYR A 169 5.85 0.81 12.30
CA TYR A 169 5.84 0.15 11.00
C TYR A 169 7.16 0.26 10.25
N LEU A 170 7.71 1.46 10.14
CA LEU A 170 9.00 1.68 9.45
C LEU A 170 10.16 0.99 10.17
N SER A 171 10.07 0.86 11.49
CA SER A 171 11.05 0.10 12.27
C SER A 171 10.97 -1.40 11.99
N ALA A 172 9.77 -1.95 11.83
CA ALA A 172 9.56 -3.34 11.41
C ALA A 172 9.97 -3.56 9.95
N LEU A 173 9.61 -2.66 9.03
CA LEU A 173 9.98 -2.73 7.62
C LEU A 173 11.50 -2.78 7.44
N LYS A 174 12.23 -1.91 8.14
CA LYS A 174 13.69 -1.94 8.13
C LYS A 174 14.24 -3.30 8.54
N ARG A 175 13.66 -3.93 9.57
CA ARG A 175 14.12 -5.24 10.06
C ARG A 175 14.04 -6.27 8.93
N HIS A 176 12.90 -6.37 8.26
CA HIS A 176 12.66 -7.33 7.19
C HIS A 176 13.49 -7.06 5.93
N MET A 177 13.69 -5.79 5.58
CA MET A 177 14.55 -5.47 4.43
C MET A 177 16.04 -5.68 4.71
N ALA A 178 16.49 -5.55 5.96
CA ALA A 178 17.88 -5.77 6.33
C ALA A 178 18.24 -7.26 6.46
N THR A 179 17.26 -8.13 6.71
CA THR A 179 17.54 -9.51 7.06
C THR A 179 17.95 -10.37 5.88
N GLY A 180 17.54 -10.12 4.64
CA GLY A 180 18.02 -10.85 3.44
C GLY A 180 17.91 -12.39 3.48
N GLU A 181 17.45 -12.97 4.59
CA GLU A 181 17.23 -14.38 4.85
C GLU A 181 15.91 -14.76 4.18
N GLY A 182 15.90 -14.62 2.85
CA GLY A 182 15.06 -15.44 2.01
C GLY A 182 15.48 -16.89 2.21
N GLN A 183 14.87 -17.55 3.19
CA GLN A 183 14.94 -18.98 3.41
C GLN A 183 14.12 -19.70 2.32
N GLY A 184 14.43 -19.42 1.06
CA GLY A 184 13.81 -20.00 -0.13
C GLY A 184 14.84 -20.80 -0.90
N GLY A 185 14.86 -22.12 -0.69
CA GLY A 185 15.66 -23.08 -1.45
C GLY A 185 15.14 -23.23 -2.88
N GLY A 186 15.34 -22.20 -3.70
CA GLY A 186 15.12 -22.23 -5.15
C GLY A 186 16.35 -21.66 -5.85
N GLU A 187 17.12 -22.51 -6.52
CA GLU A 187 18.18 -22.12 -7.45
C GLU A 187 17.56 -21.30 -8.60
N GLY A 188 17.47 -19.99 -8.44
CA GLY A 188 16.98 -19.09 -9.49
C GLY A 188 16.78 -17.68 -8.98
N ALA A 189 17.77 -16.82 -9.22
CA ALA A 189 17.80 -15.39 -8.92
C ALA A 189 17.89 -15.02 -7.43
N VAL A 190 19.11 -15.16 -6.89
CA VAL A 190 19.55 -14.38 -5.73
C VAL A 190 19.56 -12.91 -6.15
N VAL A 191 18.49 -12.18 -5.84
CA VAL A 191 18.55 -10.72 -5.87
C VAL A 191 19.44 -10.33 -4.68
N GLU A 192 20.62 -9.81 -4.98
CA GLU A 192 21.65 -9.47 -4.00
C GLU A 192 21.28 -8.16 -3.29
N TRP A 193 20.43 -8.23 -2.26
CA TRP A 193 20.03 -7.06 -1.44
C TRP A 193 21.09 -6.65 -0.41
N ALA A 194 22.20 -7.38 -0.32
CA ALA A 194 23.16 -7.27 0.77
C ALA A 194 24.29 -6.24 0.52
N SER A 195 24.33 -5.54 -0.62
CA SER A 195 25.26 -4.43 -0.83
C SER A 195 24.55 -3.14 -1.20
N HIS A 196 24.32 -2.33 -0.17
CA HIS A 196 24.23 -0.87 -0.18
C HIS A 196 23.01 -0.10 -0.66
N ASP A 197 21.97 -0.68 -1.26
CA ASP A 197 20.75 0.10 -1.54
C ASP A 197 19.50 -0.74 -1.27
N LEU A 198 18.93 -0.56 -0.07
CA LEU A 198 17.48 -0.71 0.07
C LEU A 198 16.85 0.09 -1.09
N PRO A 199 15.83 -0.40 -1.82
CA PRO A 199 15.12 0.41 -2.80
C PRO A 199 14.78 1.70 -2.08
N ALA A 200 15.29 2.80 -2.61
CA ALA A 200 15.18 4.08 -1.95
C ALA A 200 13.70 4.31 -1.74
N ILE A 201 13.24 4.20 -0.49
CA ILE A 201 11.93 4.71 -0.11
C ILE A 201 12.09 6.22 -0.26
N ASP A 202 11.82 6.68 -1.47
CA ASP A 202 12.12 8.04 -1.87
C ASP A 202 11.28 9.01 -1.04
N ASP A 203 10.05 8.62 -0.66
CA ASP A 203 9.12 9.45 0.08
C ASP A 203 8.20 8.65 1.01
N VAL A 204 8.32 8.84 2.32
CA VAL A 204 7.27 8.42 3.27
C VAL A 204 6.28 9.56 3.45
N HIS A 205 4.99 9.34 3.17
CA HIS A 205 3.97 10.36 3.29
C HIS A 205 2.93 10.01 4.35
N LEU A 206 2.72 10.88 5.34
CA LEU A 206 1.74 10.70 6.40
C LEU A 206 0.55 11.64 6.17
N ASP A 207 -0.65 11.13 5.97
CA ASP A 207 -1.84 11.96 5.92
C ASP A 207 -2.47 12.05 7.32
N VAL A 208 -2.44 13.24 7.93
CA VAL A 208 -3.01 13.48 9.26
C VAL A 208 -4.35 14.19 9.12
N TYR A 209 -5.41 13.48 9.51
CA TYR A 209 -6.77 14.00 9.59
C TYR A 209 -7.21 14.22 11.05
N GLY A 210 -8.30 14.98 11.21
CA GLY A 210 -8.97 15.14 12.51
C GLY A 210 -8.47 16.31 13.37
N SER A 211 -9.17 16.53 14.50
CA SER A 211 -8.80 17.55 15.49
C SER A 211 -7.89 16.97 16.56
N LEU A 212 -7.17 17.84 17.28
CA LEU A 212 -6.42 17.41 18.47
C LEU A 212 -7.36 16.82 19.54
N PRO A 213 -6.88 15.84 20.32
CA PRO A 213 -7.61 15.30 21.46
C PRO A 213 -7.85 16.39 22.50
N ALA A 214 -8.89 16.20 23.32
CA ALA A 214 -9.12 17.08 24.46
C ALA A 214 -7.88 17.11 25.37
N GLY A 215 -7.35 18.31 25.62
CA GLY A 215 -6.18 18.53 26.48
C GLY A 215 -4.82 18.46 25.79
N ALA A 216 -4.73 18.04 24.52
CA ALA A 216 -3.48 18.11 23.77
C ALA A 216 -3.27 19.50 23.15
N THR A 217 -2.02 19.93 23.08
CA THR A 217 -1.64 21.21 22.48
C THR A 217 -0.98 21.01 21.12
N GLU A 218 -0.99 22.07 20.31
CA GLU A 218 -0.36 22.10 18.99
C GLU A 218 1.15 21.87 19.10
N GLU A 219 1.79 22.31 20.20
CA GLU A 219 3.21 22.12 20.49
C GLU A 219 3.57 20.66 20.71
N VAL A 220 2.79 19.95 21.52
CA VAL A 220 3.01 18.51 21.79
C VAL A 220 2.86 17.73 20.49
N PHE A 221 1.80 18.02 19.73
CA PHE A 221 1.57 17.38 18.44
C PHE A 221 2.70 17.68 17.44
N ASN A 222 3.09 18.95 17.28
CA ASN A 222 4.19 19.33 16.37
C ASN A 222 5.53 18.70 16.78
N GLY A 223 5.83 18.67 18.08
CA GLY A 223 7.04 18.02 18.60
C GLY A 223 7.07 16.52 18.28
N SER A 224 5.97 15.81 18.51
CA SER A 224 5.82 14.40 18.14
C SER A 224 5.93 14.18 16.62
N LEU A 225 5.26 15.03 15.82
CA LEU A 225 5.31 14.94 14.37
C LEU A 225 6.73 15.11 13.83
N MET A 226 7.45 16.14 14.30
CA MET A 226 8.83 16.41 13.91
C MET A 226 9.79 15.32 14.37
N ALA A 227 9.60 14.80 15.58
CA ALA A 227 10.37 13.66 16.08
C ALA A 227 10.14 12.40 15.23
N SER A 228 8.90 12.14 14.83
CA SER A 228 8.57 11.01 13.95
C SER A 228 9.19 11.18 12.57
N LEU A 229 8.98 12.32 11.89
CA LEU A 229 9.60 12.59 10.58
C LEU A 229 11.13 12.53 10.65
N GLY A 230 11.72 13.04 11.74
CA GLY A 230 13.15 12.92 12.04
C GLY A 230 13.61 11.47 12.21
N GLY A 231 12.82 10.66 12.93
CA GLY A 231 13.04 9.22 13.09
C GLY A 231 13.00 8.49 11.75
N VAL A 232 12.03 8.82 10.89
CA VAL A 232 11.90 8.27 9.53
C VAL A 232 13.11 8.64 8.66
N ILE A 233 13.44 9.93 8.56
CA ILE A 233 14.54 10.39 7.71
C ILE A 233 15.92 9.92 8.20
N SER A 234 16.05 9.55 9.49
CA SER A 234 17.28 8.98 10.03
C SER A 234 17.56 7.56 9.51
N ARG A 235 16.56 6.88 8.91
CA ARG A 235 16.71 5.53 8.36
C ARG A 235 17.44 5.56 7.02
N ALA A 236 18.43 4.69 6.82
CA ALA A 236 19.14 4.57 5.53
C ALA A 236 18.15 4.30 4.38
N GLY A 237 18.42 4.86 3.20
CA GLY A 237 17.54 4.75 2.03
C GLY A 237 16.37 5.75 1.98
N VAL A 238 15.93 6.30 3.11
CA VAL A 238 14.83 7.29 3.10
C VAL A 238 15.38 8.68 2.75
N ARG A 239 14.91 9.24 1.63
CA ARG A 239 15.34 10.56 1.13
C ARG A 239 14.42 11.69 1.56
N LYS A 240 13.15 11.39 1.75
CA LYS A 240 12.11 12.35 2.13
C LYS A 240 11.10 11.69 3.05
N ALA A 241 10.67 12.43 4.04
CA ALA A 241 9.53 12.10 4.89
C ALA A 241 8.64 13.34 4.95
N SER A 242 7.35 13.18 4.72
CA SER A 242 6.39 14.27 4.70
C SER A 242 5.12 13.90 5.44
N ALA A 243 4.41 14.93 5.92
CA ALA A 243 3.12 14.76 6.56
C ALA A 243 2.16 15.90 6.17
N SER A 244 1.02 15.56 5.57
CA SER A 244 -0.06 16.48 5.23
C SER A 244 -1.03 16.66 6.39
N LEU A 245 -1.39 17.90 6.70
CA LEU A 245 -2.30 18.27 7.79
C LEU A 245 -3.61 18.77 7.21
N TRP A 246 -4.64 17.92 7.21
CA TRP A 246 -5.91 18.20 6.56
C TRP A 246 -6.86 19.06 7.41
N ASN A 247 -6.75 19.01 8.74
CA ASN A 247 -7.53 19.88 9.62
C ASN A 247 -6.95 21.30 9.64
N GLN A 248 -7.76 22.28 9.23
CA GLN A 248 -7.33 23.67 9.11
C GLN A 248 -6.75 24.24 10.41
N ARG A 249 -7.39 24.00 11.55
CA ARG A 249 -6.95 24.53 12.85
C ARG A 249 -5.60 23.95 13.26
N VAL A 250 -5.46 22.62 13.19
CA VAL A 250 -4.20 21.93 13.49
C VAL A 250 -3.09 22.40 12.55
N ARG A 251 -3.38 22.50 11.25
CA ARG A 251 -2.44 22.97 10.23
C ARG A 251 -1.95 24.40 10.51
N GLU A 252 -2.84 25.32 10.85
CA GLU A 252 -2.49 26.71 11.16
C GLU A 252 -1.65 26.82 12.44
N GLY A 253 -2.01 26.05 13.46
CA GLY A 253 -1.24 25.94 14.70
C GLY A 253 0.18 25.44 14.48
N VAL A 254 0.29 24.29 13.81
CA VAL A 254 1.57 23.70 13.43
C VAL A 254 2.37 24.64 12.52
N ARG A 255 1.75 25.33 11.56
CA ARG A 255 2.44 26.31 10.71
C ARG A 255 3.02 27.47 11.52
N ARG A 256 2.30 27.97 12.53
CA ARG A 256 2.76 29.02 13.42
C ARG A 256 3.99 28.57 14.21
N LEU A 257 3.95 27.37 14.76
CA LEU A 257 5.06 26.75 15.48
C LEU A 257 6.26 26.52 14.56
N PHE A 258 6.02 25.95 13.38
CA PHE A 258 7.02 25.74 12.35
C PHE A 258 7.75 27.03 12.01
N ASN A 259 7.03 28.12 11.70
CA ASN A 259 7.63 29.40 11.37
C ASN A 259 8.44 30.01 12.52
N THR A 260 7.98 29.82 13.76
CA THR A 260 8.70 30.29 14.96
C THR A 260 9.99 29.50 15.18
N GLN A 261 9.96 28.20 14.90
CA GLN A 261 11.09 27.28 15.07
C GLN A 261 12.02 27.22 13.85
N LEU A 262 11.58 27.69 12.68
CA LEU A 262 12.29 27.55 11.40
C LEU A 262 13.69 28.15 11.43
N ALA A 263 13.85 29.29 12.10
CA ALA A 263 15.15 29.91 12.29
C ALA A 263 16.10 28.96 13.06
N ALA A 264 15.64 28.38 14.16
CA ALA A 264 16.42 27.41 14.94
C ALA A 264 16.72 26.13 14.15
N LEU A 265 15.74 25.61 13.39
CA LEU A 265 15.88 24.38 12.59
C LEU A 265 16.88 24.55 11.43
N ASN A 266 16.90 25.72 10.77
CA ASN A 266 17.81 26.00 9.66
C ASN A 266 19.21 26.42 10.10
N LEU A 267 19.36 27.04 11.27
CA LEU A 267 20.65 27.49 11.80
C LEU A 267 21.60 26.33 12.17
N LEU A 268 21.08 25.12 12.39
CA LEU A 268 21.86 23.99 12.90
C LEU A 268 22.74 23.30 11.84
N GLY A 269 22.83 23.80 10.60
CA GLY A 269 23.65 23.18 9.56
C GLY A 269 23.29 21.71 9.30
N ALA A 270 22.06 21.33 9.65
CA ALA A 270 21.65 19.94 9.76
C ALA A 270 21.70 19.25 8.38
N PRO A 271 21.93 17.92 8.35
CA PRO A 271 21.98 17.14 7.10
C PRO A 271 20.64 17.10 6.35
N ASN A 272 19.59 17.67 6.94
CA ASN A 272 18.23 17.66 6.40
C ASN A 272 17.73 19.10 6.17
N THR A 273 16.96 19.27 5.10
CA THR A 273 16.15 20.45 4.85
C THR A 273 14.73 20.17 5.35
N ILE A 274 14.21 21.09 6.15
CA ILE A 274 12.83 21.02 6.64
C ILE A 274 12.03 22.14 5.98
N THR A 275 10.93 21.80 5.34
CA THR A 275 10.04 22.75 4.68
C THR A 275 8.61 22.52 5.10
N MET A 276 7.80 23.57 5.08
CA MET A 276 6.36 23.45 5.13
C MET A 276 5.80 24.15 3.90
N ARG A 277 5.07 23.41 3.06
CA ARG A 277 4.42 23.95 1.86
C ARG A 277 2.96 23.51 1.87
N TYR A 278 2.07 24.48 1.70
CA TYR A 278 0.63 24.26 1.80
C TYR A 278 0.29 23.59 3.14
N ASP A 279 -0.27 22.39 3.11
CA ASP A 279 -0.64 21.55 4.24
C ASP A 279 0.43 20.55 4.67
N ALA A 280 1.53 20.40 3.93
CA ALA A 280 2.53 19.39 4.21
C ALA A 280 3.79 19.96 4.90
N ILE A 281 4.22 19.31 5.98
CA ILE A 281 5.59 19.41 6.49
C ILE A 281 6.43 18.34 5.79
N THR A 282 7.64 18.68 5.38
CA THR A 282 8.58 17.77 4.73
C THR A 282 9.96 17.90 5.36
N VAL A 283 10.55 16.77 5.73
CA VAL A 283 11.96 16.62 6.10
C VAL A 283 12.64 15.82 4.98
N ALA A 284 13.63 16.41 4.31
CA ALA A 284 14.37 15.76 3.23
C ALA A 284 15.87 15.83 3.48
N ARG A 285 16.62 14.79 3.11
CA ARG A 285 18.09 14.83 3.17
C ARG A 285 18.64 15.82 2.15
N ARG A 286 19.69 16.55 2.52
CA ARG A 286 20.47 17.35 1.57
C ARG A 286 21.35 16.40 0.76
N THR A 287 21.19 16.43 -0.56
CA THR A 287 22.06 15.75 -1.52
C THR A 287 23.29 16.57 -1.82
#